data_AF-B6JFH6-F1
#
_entry.id   AF-B6JFH6-F1
#
_cell.length_a   1.000
_cell.length_b   1.000
_cell.length_c   1.000
_cell.angle_alpha   90.00
_cell.angle_beta   90.00
_cell.angle_gamma   90.00
#
_symmetry.space_group_name_H-M   'P 1'
#
loop_
_entity.id
_entity.type
_entity.pdbx_description
1 polymer ?
#
loop_
_entity_poly.entity_id
_entity_poly.type
_entity_poly.pdbx_seq_one_letter_code
_entity_poly.pdbx_strand_id
1 'polypeptide(L)'
;MRILVFQHAAIETPGIFRKFWREAGHNLTTVQLDEGESIPPLDAFDLMVVMGGPQDVWQEDRFPWLVSEKAAIRHWVREAEKPYLGICLGHQLLASALGGTVGKMQRPEVGLAPIMLTPEGLRDPVLAGFTNPVESFHWHGAGVSEPPAGAVVLAGNEACPVQAIRVGRNAYGFQYHCEIEATTVEDWSTIPAYHASLMKALGQDGAARLPHELLERLPAFHARAERLNANLMDLIATTTA
;
A
#
# COMPACT_ATOMS: atom_id res chain seq x y z
N MET A 1 8.93 8.91 15.78
CA MET A 1 7.51 9.20 15.52
C MET A 1 6.63 8.10 16.08
N ARG A 2 5.35 8.39 16.30
CA ARG A 2 4.28 7.44 16.62
C ARG A 2 3.56 7.08 15.33
N ILE A 3 3.65 5.83 14.90
CA ILE A 3 3.09 5.33 13.65
C ILE A 3 1.86 4.50 13.98
N LEU A 4 0.72 4.90 13.44
CA LEU A 4 -0.52 4.13 13.51
C LEU A 4 -0.61 3.22 12.29
N VAL A 5 -0.76 1.92 12.50
CA VAL A 5 -0.89 0.92 11.43
C VAL A 5 -2.30 0.34 11.47
N PHE A 6 -3.07 0.50 10.39
CA PHE A 6 -4.28 -0.28 10.15
C PHE A 6 -3.92 -1.54 9.37
N GLN A 7 -4.28 -2.69 9.94
CA GLN A 7 -4.00 -4.01 9.40
C GLN A 7 -5.31 -4.80 9.29
N HIS A 8 -5.44 -5.58 8.21
CA HIS A 8 -6.70 -6.23 7.81
C HIS A 8 -6.61 -7.76 7.70
N ALA A 9 -5.46 -8.31 8.07
CA ALA A 9 -5.18 -9.73 8.25
C ALA A 9 -3.85 -9.87 9.02
N ALA A 10 -3.70 -10.89 9.86
CA ALA A 10 -2.49 -11.11 10.67
C ALA A 10 -1.16 -11.12 9.86
N ILE A 11 -1.21 -11.58 8.61
CA ILE A 11 -0.08 -11.71 7.68
C ILE A 11 0.18 -10.46 6.83
N GLU A 12 -0.78 -9.53 6.73
CA GLU A 12 -0.70 -8.28 5.94
C GLU A 12 -0.02 -7.16 6.73
N THR A 13 1.22 -7.43 7.14
CA THR A 13 1.97 -6.53 8.01
C THR A 13 2.71 -5.46 7.19
N PRO A 14 3.24 -4.38 7.80
CA PRO A 14 4.13 -3.43 7.11
C PRO A 14 5.46 -4.01 6.62
N GLY A 15 5.65 -5.33 6.71
CA GLY A 15 6.77 -6.06 6.14
C GLY A 15 8.13 -5.48 6.52
N ILE A 16 8.97 -5.25 5.51
CA ILE A 16 10.33 -4.72 5.69
C ILE A 16 10.34 -3.32 6.35
N PHE A 17 9.29 -2.51 6.20
CA PHE A 17 9.23 -1.18 6.82
C PHE A 17 9.29 -1.23 8.35
N ARG A 18 8.80 -2.32 8.97
CA ARG A 18 8.91 -2.52 10.43
C ARG A 18 10.36 -2.51 10.90
N LYS A 19 11.26 -3.09 10.10
CA LYS A 19 12.69 -3.08 10.39
C LYS A 19 13.22 -1.65 10.40
N PHE A 20 12.96 -0.89 9.33
CA PHE A 20 13.44 0.49 9.18
C PHE A 20 12.93 1.38 10.31
N TRP A 21 11.64 1.30 10.63
CA TRP A 21 11.03 2.14 11.67
C TRP A 21 11.52 1.78 13.07
N ARG A 22 11.72 0.49 13.37
CA ARG A 22 12.30 0.06 14.64
C ARG A 22 13.74 0.53 14.79
N GLU A 23 14.56 0.40 13.74
CA GLU A 23 15.96 0.86 13.74
C GLU A 23 16.05 2.40 13.89
N ALA A 24 15.09 3.14 13.35
CA ALA A 24 14.94 4.58 13.53
C ALA A 24 14.28 5.00 14.87
N GLY A 25 14.00 4.05 15.78
CA GLY A 25 13.42 4.33 17.10
C GLY A 25 11.97 4.84 17.06
N HIS A 26 11.22 4.53 16.00
CA HIS A 26 9.80 4.85 15.92
C HIS A 26 8.95 3.86 16.72
N ASN A 27 7.81 4.32 17.23
CA ASN A 27 6.86 3.51 17.98
C ASN A 27 5.68 3.16 17.08
N LEU A 28 5.43 1.86 16.88
CA LEU A 28 4.31 1.36 16.09
C LEU A 28 3.15 0.99 17.01
N THR A 29 1.96 1.44 16.67
CA THR A 29 0.69 0.94 17.21
C THR A 29 -0.10 0.34 16.07
N THR A 30 -0.23 -0.99 16.08
CA THR A 30 -1.06 -1.71 15.11
C THR A 30 -2.46 -1.86 15.64
N VAL A 31 -3.45 -1.61 14.77
CA VAL A 31 -4.87 -1.88 14.99
C VAL A 31 -5.30 -2.93 13.96
N GLN A 32 -5.67 -4.11 14.45
CA GLN A 32 -6.21 -5.20 13.65
C GLN A 32 -7.73 -5.01 13.52
N LEU A 33 -8.14 -4.30 12.48
CA LEU A 33 -9.55 -3.95 12.26
C LEU A 33 -10.40 -5.18 11.96
N ASP A 34 -9.80 -6.20 11.33
CA ASP A 34 -10.45 -7.49 11.06
C ASP A 34 -10.76 -8.28 12.34
N GLU A 35 -9.97 -8.09 13.40
CA GLU A 35 -10.17 -8.69 14.73
C GLU A 35 -11.05 -7.83 15.65
N GLY A 36 -11.59 -6.72 15.14
CA GLY A 36 -12.52 -5.86 15.87
C GLY A 36 -11.87 -4.87 16.85
N GLU A 37 -10.56 -4.63 16.71
CA GLU A 37 -9.89 -3.58 17.50
C GLU A 37 -10.43 -2.19 17.14
N SER A 38 -10.52 -1.32 18.14
CA SER A 38 -11.06 0.04 17.95
C SER A 38 -9.99 1.01 17.49
N ILE A 39 -10.35 1.92 16.58
CA ILE A 39 -9.47 3.01 16.14
C ILE A 39 -9.20 3.95 17.32
N PRO A 40 -7.92 4.18 17.71
CA PRO A 40 -7.57 5.06 18.82
C PRO A 40 -7.71 6.54 18.43
N PRO A 41 -7.64 7.47 19.40
CA PRO A 41 -7.56 8.90 19.11
C PRO A 41 -6.39 9.24 18.19
N LEU A 42 -6.67 9.85 17.04
CA LEU A 42 -5.71 10.03 15.94
C LEU A 42 -4.65 11.12 16.21
N ASP A 43 -4.93 12.08 17.09
CA ASP A 43 -4.01 13.16 17.44
C ASP A 43 -2.71 12.66 18.09
N ALA A 44 -2.73 11.44 18.62
CA ALA A 44 -1.61 10.79 19.24
C ALA A 44 -0.63 10.13 18.24
N PHE A 45 -0.77 10.34 16.94
CA PHE A 45 0.09 9.73 15.93
C PHE A 45 0.67 10.76 14.99
N ASP A 46 1.77 10.45 14.31
CA ASP A 46 2.45 11.36 13.39
C ASP A 46 2.34 10.87 11.94
N LEU A 47 2.20 9.55 11.74
CA LEU A 47 2.03 8.88 10.44
C LEU A 47 0.96 7.80 10.55
N MET A 48 0.06 7.75 9.57
CA MET A 48 -0.89 6.64 9.39
C MET A 48 -0.42 5.75 8.25
N VAL A 49 -0.34 4.45 8.51
CA VAL A 49 -0.01 3.42 7.53
C VAL A 49 -1.19 2.48 7.42
N VAL A 50 -1.68 2.25 6.21
CA VAL A 50 -2.84 1.38 5.97
C VAL A 50 -2.41 0.27 5.02
N MET A 51 -2.49 -0.96 5.50
CA MET A 51 -1.94 -2.13 4.80
C MET A 51 -2.90 -2.73 3.77
N GLY A 52 -2.40 -3.76 3.07
CA GLY A 52 -3.21 -4.64 2.25
C GLY A 52 -4.25 -5.41 3.07
N GLY A 53 -5.08 -6.17 2.36
CA GLY A 53 -6.14 -6.97 2.97
C GLY A 53 -6.99 -7.69 1.93
N PRO A 54 -7.60 -8.85 2.29
CA PRO A 54 -8.42 -9.63 1.37
C PRO A 54 -9.79 -9.01 1.07
N GLN A 55 -10.13 -7.89 1.71
CA GLN A 55 -11.41 -7.20 1.57
C GLN A 55 -11.40 -6.27 0.35
N ASP A 56 -12.58 -6.06 -0.24
CA ASP A 56 -12.76 -4.97 -1.20
C ASP A 56 -13.38 -3.75 -0.50
N VAL A 57 -13.00 -2.54 -0.91
CA VAL A 57 -13.47 -1.30 -0.26
C VAL A 57 -15.00 -1.13 -0.25
N TRP A 58 -15.75 -1.79 -1.13
CA TRP A 58 -17.21 -1.69 -1.20
C TRP A 58 -17.94 -2.74 -0.35
N GLN A 59 -17.22 -3.61 0.37
CA GLN A 59 -17.82 -4.71 1.15
C GLN A 59 -18.25 -4.25 2.57
N GLU A 60 -18.75 -3.02 2.72
CA GLU A 60 -19.12 -2.42 4.02
C GLU A 60 -20.20 -3.21 4.77
N ASP A 61 -21.14 -3.85 4.07
CA ASP A 61 -22.15 -4.71 4.69
C ASP A 61 -21.54 -5.96 5.37
N ARG A 62 -20.42 -6.45 4.84
CA ARG A 62 -19.69 -7.62 5.37
C ARG A 62 -18.63 -7.21 6.38
N PHE A 63 -18.06 -6.02 6.21
CA PHE A 63 -16.98 -5.48 7.02
C PHE A 63 -17.33 -4.05 7.47
N PRO A 64 -18.25 -3.88 8.44
CA PRO A 64 -18.74 -2.55 8.83
C PRO A 64 -17.65 -1.59 9.33
N TRP A 65 -16.52 -2.12 9.79
CA TRP A 65 -15.36 -1.34 10.20
C TRP A 65 -14.72 -0.52 9.06
N LEU A 66 -14.94 -0.89 7.79
CA LEU A 66 -14.51 -0.11 6.62
C LEU A 66 -15.11 1.31 6.62
N VAL A 67 -16.35 1.47 7.14
CA VAL A 67 -17.01 2.78 7.20
C VAL A 67 -16.25 3.71 8.15
N SER A 68 -15.96 3.23 9.37
CA SER A 68 -15.18 3.99 10.36
C SER A 68 -13.75 4.22 9.92
N GLU A 69 -13.14 3.26 9.24
CA GLU A 69 -11.79 3.39 8.71
C GLU A 69 -11.70 4.47 7.63
N LYS A 70 -12.59 4.45 6.63
CA LYS A 70 -12.64 5.50 5.60
C LYS A 70 -12.88 6.88 6.20
N ALA A 71 -13.74 6.97 7.23
CA ALA A 71 -13.95 8.23 7.95
C ALA A 71 -12.65 8.71 8.64
N ALA A 72 -11.92 7.80 9.30
CA ALA A 72 -10.63 8.09 9.93
C ALA A 72 -9.57 8.55 8.90
N ILE A 73 -9.46 7.86 7.76
CA ILE A 73 -8.55 8.21 6.67
C ILE A 73 -8.90 9.59 6.10
N ARG A 74 -10.19 9.86 5.87
CA ARG A 74 -10.64 11.16 5.35
C ARG A 74 -10.29 12.29 6.31
N HIS A 75 -10.59 12.12 7.60
CA HIS A 75 -10.22 13.09 8.64
C HIS A 75 -8.69 13.31 8.67
N TRP A 76 -7.92 12.22 8.71
CA TRP A 76 -6.46 12.26 8.76
C TRP A 76 -5.84 13.03 7.59
N VAL A 77 -6.30 12.77 6.36
CA VAL A 77 -5.69 13.33 5.16
C VAL A 77 -6.23 14.71 4.79
N ARG A 78 -7.54 14.96 4.98
CA ARG A 78 -8.17 16.23 4.55
C ARG A 78 -8.27 17.28 5.63
N GLU A 79 -8.49 16.88 6.87
CA GLU A 79 -8.76 17.80 7.96
C GLU A 79 -7.49 18.04 8.78
N ALA A 80 -6.73 16.98 9.05
CA ALA A 80 -5.46 17.09 9.76
C ALA A 80 -4.24 17.29 8.84
N GLU A 81 -4.37 16.99 7.54
CA GLU A 81 -3.29 17.06 6.54
C GLU A 81 -2.01 16.30 6.95
N LYS A 82 -2.19 15.16 7.62
CA LYS A 82 -1.08 14.39 8.19
C LYS A 82 -0.53 13.35 7.21
N PRO A 83 0.76 12.99 7.34
CA PRO A 83 1.39 11.98 6.50
C PRO A 83 0.64 10.66 6.47
N TYR A 84 0.48 10.09 5.28
CA TYR A 84 -0.23 8.83 5.07
C TYR A 84 0.53 7.94 4.09
N LEU A 85 0.59 6.64 4.38
CA LEU A 85 1.11 5.61 3.48
C LEU A 85 0.10 4.47 3.36
N GLY A 86 -0.52 4.33 2.18
CA GLY A 86 -1.44 3.23 1.88
C GLY A 86 -0.82 2.24 0.91
N ILE A 87 -0.96 0.94 1.20
CA ILE A 87 -0.46 -0.14 0.34
C ILE A 87 -1.61 -1.07 -0.04
N CYS A 88 -1.73 -1.41 -1.32
CA CYS A 88 -2.77 -2.27 -1.88
C CYS A 88 -4.18 -1.82 -1.46
N LEU A 89 -4.85 -2.52 -0.54
CA LEU A 89 -6.14 -2.09 0.02
C LEU A 89 -6.05 -0.68 0.62
N GLY A 90 -4.98 -0.33 1.33
CA GLY A 90 -4.77 1.01 1.86
C GLY A 90 -4.65 2.10 0.78
N HIS A 91 -4.12 1.79 -0.41
CA HIS A 91 -4.14 2.71 -1.55
C HIS A 91 -5.58 2.93 -2.04
N GLN A 92 -6.36 1.86 -2.13
CA GLN A 92 -7.76 1.91 -2.56
C GLN A 92 -8.64 2.64 -1.53
N LEU A 93 -8.42 2.41 -0.24
CA LEU A 93 -9.11 3.09 0.86
C LEU A 93 -8.79 4.58 0.88
N LEU A 94 -7.54 4.97 0.62
CA LEU A 94 -7.19 6.39 0.43
C LEU A 94 -8.02 7.02 -0.69
N ALA A 95 -8.10 6.37 -1.85
CA ALA A 95 -8.89 6.89 -2.95
C ALA A 95 -10.38 6.96 -2.58
N SER A 96 -10.95 5.87 -2.08
CA SER A 96 -12.38 5.76 -1.75
C SER A 96 -12.81 6.74 -0.65
N ALA A 97 -12.04 6.87 0.43
CA ALA A 97 -12.31 7.79 1.54
C ALA A 97 -12.33 9.26 1.10
N LEU A 98 -11.62 9.58 0.02
CA LEU A 98 -11.48 10.94 -0.52
C LEU A 98 -12.36 11.21 -1.73
N GLY A 99 -13.30 10.29 -2.04
CA GLY A 99 -14.29 10.45 -3.11
C GLY A 99 -13.84 9.96 -4.49
N GLY A 100 -12.77 9.18 -4.57
CA GLY A 100 -12.37 8.45 -5.79
C GLY A 100 -13.14 7.14 -5.96
N THR A 101 -13.06 6.57 -7.16
CA THR A 101 -13.79 5.35 -7.53
C THR A 101 -12.84 4.16 -7.61
N VAL A 102 -13.10 3.13 -6.81
CA VAL A 102 -12.39 1.85 -6.83
C VAL A 102 -13.32 0.78 -7.38
N GLY A 103 -12.82 -0.06 -8.26
CA GLY A 103 -13.61 -1.14 -8.86
C GLY A 103 -12.79 -2.38 -9.15
N LYS A 104 -13.50 -3.45 -9.52
CA LYS A 104 -12.87 -4.68 -10.02
C LYS A 104 -12.15 -4.39 -11.33
N MET A 105 -10.94 -4.91 -11.45
CA MET A 105 -10.14 -4.79 -12.67
C MET A 105 -10.57 -5.85 -13.69
N GLN A 106 -10.46 -5.50 -14.98
CA GLN A 106 -10.63 -6.48 -16.05
C GLN A 106 -9.47 -7.49 -16.08
N ARG A 107 -8.25 -7.01 -15.75
CA ARG A 107 -7.03 -7.82 -15.70
C ARG A 107 -6.40 -7.68 -14.31
N PRO A 108 -6.69 -8.59 -13.37
CA PRO A 108 -5.98 -8.67 -12.10
C PRO A 108 -4.47 -8.87 -12.31
N GLU A 109 -3.66 -8.39 -11.37
CA GLU A 109 -2.21 -8.53 -11.40
C GLU A 109 -1.75 -9.36 -10.19
N VAL A 110 -1.03 -10.45 -10.45
CA VAL A 110 -0.38 -11.27 -9.42
C VAL A 110 1.02 -11.63 -9.89
N GLY A 111 2.02 -11.33 -9.07
CA GLY A 111 3.44 -11.58 -9.34
C GLY A 111 4.21 -10.32 -9.74
N LEU A 112 5.30 -10.51 -10.50
CA LEU A 112 6.21 -9.44 -10.89
C LEU A 112 5.75 -8.78 -12.18
N ALA A 113 5.59 -7.45 -12.17
CA ALA A 113 5.32 -6.66 -13.37
C ALA A 113 5.87 -5.24 -13.24
N PRO A 114 6.32 -4.62 -14.34
CA PRO A 114 6.80 -3.25 -14.30
C PRO A 114 5.65 -2.25 -14.16
N ILE A 115 5.94 -1.13 -13.52
CA ILE A 115 5.13 0.10 -13.59
C ILE A 115 5.95 1.20 -14.25
N MET A 116 5.25 2.12 -14.92
CA MET A 116 5.83 3.31 -15.52
C MET A 116 5.52 4.52 -14.66
N LEU A 117 6.54 5.31 -14.32
CA LEU A 117 6.35 6.59 -13.67
C LEU A 117 5.77 7.61 -14.65
N THR A 118 4.80 8.39 -14.19
CA THR A 118 4.29 9.55 -14.93
C THR A 118 5.31 10.69 -14.90
N PRO A 119 5.16 11.75 -15.71
CA PRO A 119 6.00 12.94 -15.59
C PRO A 119 6.02 13.51 -14.16
N GLU A 120 4.89 13.45 -13.46
CA GLU A 120 4.75 13.87 -12.07
C GLU A 120 5.49 12.91 -11.14
N GLY A 121 5.37 11.60 -11.33
CA GLY A 121 6.10 10.59 -10.56
C GLY A 121 7.62 10.71 -10.69
N LEU A 122 8.12 11.03 -11.89
CA LEU A 122 9.56 11.25 -12.13
C LEU A 122 10.13 12.47 -11.37
N ARG A 123 9.27 13.42 -10.98
CA ARG A 123 9.66 14.62 -10.22
C ARG A 123 9.23 14.55 -8.75
N ASP A 124 8.58 13.46 -8.32
CA ASP A 124 8.04 13.36 -6.98
C ASP A 124 9.14 13.06 -5.96
N PRO A 125 9.21 13.79 -4.83
CA PRO A 125 10.28 13.61 -3.85
C PRO A 125 10.30 12.20 -3.24
N VAL A 126 9.15 11.54 -3.04
CA VAL A 126 9.12 10.19 -2.46
C VAL A 126 9.62 9.13 -3.43
N LEU A 127 9.44 9.35 -4.73
CA LEU A 127 9.92 8.45 -5.78
C LEU A 127 11.31 8.84 -6.31
N ALA A 128 11.97 9.84 -5.72
CA ALA A 128 13.30 10.26 -6.13
C ALA A 128 14.31 9.10 -6.04
N GLY A 129 15.06 8.90 -7.12
CA GLY A 129 16.06 7.82 -7.24
C GLY A 129 15.52 6.49 -7.74
N PHE A 130 14.23 6.39 -8.08
CA PHE A 130 13.66 5.20 -8.70
C PHE A 130 14.06 5.11 -10.18
N THR A 131 14.21 3.88 -10.68
CA THR A 131 14.33 3.62 -12.13
C THR A 131 12.99 3.83 -12.83
N ASN A 132 12.99 3.92 -14.16
CA ASN A 132 11.76 3.90 -14.95
C ASN A 132 11.99 3.05 -16.21
N PRO A 133 11.37 1.86 -16.34
CA PRO A 133 10.34 1.28 -15.47
C PRO A 133 10.84 0.93 -14.05
N VAL A 134 9.89 0.82 -13.12
CA VAL A 134 10.09 0.23 -11.79
C VAL A 134 9.58 -1.21 -11.83
N GLU A 135 10.42 -2.18 -11.51
CA GLU A 135 9.96 -3.56 -11.28
C GLU A 135 9.20 -3.63 -9.94
N SER A 136 7.96 -4.10 -9.97
CA SER A 136 7.06 -4.10 -8.81
C SER A 136 6.45 -5.49 -8.59
N PHE A 137 6.01 -5.75 -7.35
CA PHE A 137 5.29 -6.96 -6.97
C PHE A 137 3.81 -6.62 -6.76
N HIS A 138 2.93 -7.41 -7.36
CA HIS A 138 1.49 -7.14 -7.41
C HIS A 138 0.71 -8.33 -6.88
N TRP A 139 -0.39 -8.05 -6.17
CA TRP A 139 -1.37 -9.07 -5.79
C TRP A 139 -2.74 -8.44 -5.59
N HIS A 140 -3.38 -7.99 -6.67
CA HIS A 140 -4.66 -7.28 -6.59
C HIS A 140 -5.60 -7.60 -7.75
N GLY A 141 -6.90 -7.63 -7.44
CA GLY A 141 -8.00 -7.76 -8.42
C GLY A 141 -8.90 -6.53 -8.50
N ALA A 142 -8.66 -5.54 -7.65
CA ALA A 142 -9.32 -4.24 -7.65
C ALA A 142 -8.28 -3.14 -7.84
N GLY A 143 -8.72 -1.98 -8.29
CA GLY A 143 -7.86 -0.83 -8.51
C GLY A 143 -8.65 0.47 -8.56
N VAL A 144 -7.95 1.58 -8.40
CA VAL A 144 -8.52 2.92 -8.55
C VAL A 144 -8.78 3.17 -10.03
N SER A 145 -10.06 3.35 -10.37
CA SER A 145 -10.51 3.69 -11.72
C SER A 145 -10.57 5.21 -11.94
N GLU A 146 -10.95 5.95 -10.89
CA GLU A 146 -10.97 7.41 -10.89
C GLU A 146 -10.30 7.90 -9.60
N PRO A 147 -9.16 8.60 -9.69
CA PRO A 147 -8.49 9.13 -8.52
C PRO A 147 -9.33 10.27 -7.89
N PRO A 148 -9.28 10.46 -6.56
CA PRO A 148 -10.05 11.52 -5.91
C PRO A 148 -9.57 12.92 -6.35
N ALA A 149 -10.44 13.92 -6.24
CA ALA A 149 -10.11 15.28 -6.60
C ALA A 149 -8.83 15.79 -5.89
N GLY A 150 -7.92 16.39 -6.67
CA GLY A 150 -6.63 16.88 -6.18
C GLY A 150 -5.57 15.80 -5.95
N ALA A 151 -5.84 14.54 -6.30
CA ALA A 151 -4.81 13.51 -6.38
C ALA A 151 -3.95 13.69 -7.65
N VAL A 152 -2.66 13.41 -7.51
CA VAL A 152 -1.69 13.33 -8.60
C VAL A 152 -1.36 11.86 -8.82
N VAL A 153 -1.58 11.36 -10.02
CA VAL A 153 -1.18 9.99 -10.41
C VAL A 153 0.32 9.99 -10.70
N LEU A 154 1.06 9.14 -9.99
CA LEU A 154 2.52 9.07 -10.04
C LEU A 154 3.04 7.90 -10.86
N ALA A 155 2.28 6.82 -10.96
CA ALA A 155 2.66 5.65 -11.72
C ALA A 155 1.43 4.88 -12.22
N GLY A 156 1.62 4.13 -13.29
CA GLY A 156 0.61 3.24 -13.87
C GLY A 156 1.23 2.18 -14.77
N ASN A 157 0.43 1.21 -15.17
CA ASN A 157 0.75 0.29 -16.26
C ASN A 157 -0.51 0.00 -17.08
N GLU A 158 -0.43 -0.95 -18.01
CA GLU A 158 -1.52 -1.26 -18.92
C GLU A 158 -2.74 -1.90 -18.23
N ALA A 159 -2.54 -2.63 -17.13
CA ALA A 159 -3.61 -3.30 -16.39
C ALA A 159 -4.25 -2.37 -15.35
N CYS A 160 -3.43 -1.54 -14.69
CA CYS A 160 -3.82 -0.58 -13.67
C CYS A 160 -3.21 0.80 -13.98
N PRO A 161 -3.98 1.76 -14.50
CA PRO A 161 -3.48 3.10 -14.79
C PRO A 161 -3.09 3.92 -13.55
N VAL A 162 -3.57 3.53 -12.37
CA VAL A 162 -3.39 4.27 -11.10
C VAL A 162 -2.66 3.38 -10.10
N GLN A 163 -1.39 3.08 -10.40
CA GLN A 163 -0.52 2.24 -9.56
C GLN A 163 0.05 3.00 -8.35
N ALA A 164 0.19 4.33 -8.47
CA ALA A 164 0.59 5.17 -7.35
C ALA A 164 -0.10 6.53 -7.43
N ILE A 165 -0.51 7.07 -6.28
CA ILE A 165 -1.06 8.42 -6.16
C ILE A 165 -0.43 9.17 -4.99
N ARG A 166 -0.40 10.50 -5.12
CA ARG A 166 -0.21 11.43 -4.01
C ARG A 166 -1.42 12.34 -3.88
N VAL A 167 -1.88 12.55 -2.66
CA VAL A 167 -2.91 13.55 -2.32
C VAL A 167 -2.31 14.58 -1.39
N GLY A 168 -2.52 15.86 -1.69
CA GLY A 168 -1.93 16.95 -0.93
C GLY A 168 -0.39 16.88 -0.94
N ARG A 169 0.23 17.14 0.22
CA ARG A 169 1.69 17.21 0.34
C ARG A 169 2.34 15.89 0.72
N ASN A 170 1.66 15.02 1.47
CA ASN A 170 2.28 13.93 2.23
C ASN A 170 1.44 12.65 2.34
N ALA A 171 0.32 12.54 1.61
CA ALA A 171 -0.49 11.31 1.59
C ALA A 171 -0.23 10.52 0.31
N TYR A 172 0.36 9.33 0.45
CA TYR A 172 0.76 8.46 -0.64
C TYR A 172 0.01 7.14 -0.60
N GLY A 173 -0.38 6.65 -1.78
CA GLY A 173 -0.93 5.31 -1.93
C GLY A 173 -0.24 4.56 -3.05
N PHE A 174 0.16 3.32 -2.81
CA PHE A 174 0.76 2.40 -3.78
C PHE A 174 -0.10 1.15 -3.93
N GLN A 175 -0.55 0.86 -5.16
CA GLN A 175 -1.37 -0.33 -5.43
C GLN A 175 -0.51 -1.61 -5.44
N TYR A 176 0.76 -1.49 -5.82
CA TYR A 176 1.76 -2.54 -5.73
C TYR A 176 2.38 -2.61 -4.33
N HIS A 177 3.02 -3.72 -4.03
CA HIS A 177 3.61 -4.00 -2.72
C HIS A 177 5.09 -3.61 -2.71
N CYS A 178 5.41 -2.64 -1.85
CA CYS A 178 6.77 -2.13 -1.62
C CYS A 178 7.37 -2.64 -0.29
N GLU A 179 6.58 -3.37 0.49
CA GLU A 179 6.87 -3.85 1.83
C GLU A 179 7.35 -5.31 1.89
N ILE A 180 7.40 -6.00 0.75
CA ILE A 180 7.58 -7.46 0.67
C ILE A 180 8.81 -7.98 1.44
N GLU A 181 8.68 -9.20 1.94
CA GLU A 181 9.72 -9.97 2.64
C GLU A 181 9.89 -11.34 1.97
N ALA A 182 10.89 -12.11 2.42
CA ALA A 182 11.22 -13.41 1.84
C ALA A 182 10.07 -14.43 1.93
N THR A 183 9.17 -14.31 2.91
CA THR A 183 8.06 -15.23 3.15
C THR A 183 6.73 -14.72 2.59
N THR A 184 6.70 -13.55 1.94
CA THR A 184 5.46 -12.89 1.53
C THR A 184 4.57 -13.79 0.68
N VAL A 185 5.13 -14.51 -0.29
CA VAL A 185 4.33 -15.35 -1.20
C VAL A 185 3.74 -16.53 -0.44
N GLU A 186 4.53 -17.19 0.40
CA GLU A 186 4.10 -18.33 1.21
C GLU A 186 3.01 -17.92 2.22
N ASP A 187 3.26 -16.83 2.96
CA ASP A 187 2.34 -16.33 3.99
C ASP A 187 1.00 -15.93 3.37
N TRP A 188 1.01 -15.19 2.25
CA TRP A 188 -0.20 -14.77 1.57
C TRP A 188 -0.94 -15.94 0.93
N SER A 189 -0.23 -16.95 0.45
CA SER A 189 -0.84 -18.18 -0.08
C SER A 189 -1.59 -19.00 0.97
N THR A 190 -1.45 -18.70 2.27
CA THR A 190 -2.29 -19.32 3.31
C THR A 190 -3.73 -18.81 3.30
N ILE A 191 -3.98 -17.62 2.72
CA ILE A 191 -5.33 -17.07 2.56
C ILE A 191 -5.98 -17.71 1.32
N PRO A 192 -7.14 -18.40 1.45
CA PRO A 192 -7.75 -19.13 0.34
C PRO A 192 -8.04 -18.27 -0.91
N ALA A 193 -8.46 -17.02 -0.71
CA ALA A 193 -8.73 -16.09 -1.80
C ALA A 193 -7.46 -15.73 -2.59
N TYR A 194 -6.34 -15.51 -1.88
CA TYR A 194 -5.05 -15.20 -2.47
C TYR A 194 -4.45 -16.39 -3.18
N HIS A 195 -4.49 -17.57 -2.57
CA HIS A 195 -4.09 -18.81 -3.24
C HIS A 195 -4.88 -19.01 -4.55
N ALA A 196 -6.20 -18.81 -4.51
CA ALA A 196 -7.03 -18.93 -5.71
C ALA A 196 -6.65 -17.91 -6.80
N SER A 197 -6.35 -16.65 -6.43
CA SER A 197 -5.91 -15.65 -7.41
C SER A 197 -4.53 -15.95 -7.99
N LEU A 198 -3.60 -16.43 -7.16
CA LEU A 198 -2.27 -16.87 -7.58
C LEU A 198 -2.35 -18.00 -8.61
N MET A 199 -3.12 -19.06 -8.29
CA MET A 199 -3.30 -20.20 -9.19
C MET A 199 -3.99 -19.81 -10.49
N LYS A 200 -4.97 -18.89 -10.43
CA LYS A 200 -5.65 -18.38 -11.62
C LYS A 200 -4.71 -17.55 -12.51
N ALA A 201 -3.84 -16.74 -11.92
CA ALA A 201 -2.97 -15.83 -12.66
C ALA A 201 -1.76 -16.54 -13.25
N LEU A 202 -1.11 -17.43 -12.50
CA LEU A 202 0.19 -18.00 -12.85
C LEU A 202 0.16 -19.51 -13.12
N GLY A 203 -0.95 -20.20 -12.81
CA GLY A 203 -1.01 -21.65 -12.84
C GLY A 203 -0.14 -22.32 -11.76
N GLN A 204 -0.15 -23.65 -11.72
CA GLN A 204 0.62 -24.44 -10.74
C GLN A 204 2.13 -24.16 -10.83
N ASP A 205 2.69 -24.24 -12.03
CA ASP A 205 4.14 -24.08 -12.24
C ASP A 205 4.62 -22.64 -11.99
N GLY A 206 3.80 -21.64 -12.35
CA GLY A 206 4.11 -20.24 -12.06
C GLY A 206 4.04 -19.93 -10.57
N ALA A 207 3.00 -20.43 -9.89
CA ALA A 207 2.87 -20.30 -8.43
C ALA A 207 4.05 -20.94 -7.69
N ALA A 208 4.52 -22.10 -8.13
CA ALA A 208 5.66 -22.79 -7.53
C ALA A 208 7.00 -22.06 -7.73
N ARG A 209 7.17 -21.31 -8.82
CA ARG A 209 8.40 -20.55 -9.13
C ARG A 209 8.45 -19.18 -8.49
N LEU A 210 7.29 -18.55 -8.28
CA LEU A 210 7.20 -17.16 -7.82
C LEU A 210 8.01 -16.87 -6.54
N PRO A 211 8.00 -17.71 -5.48
CA PRO A 211 8.81 -17.44 -4.29
C PRO A 211 10.31 -17.36 -4.58
N HIS A 212 10.82 -18.24 -5.45
CA HIS A 212 12.23 -18.24 -5.84
C HIS A 212 12.59 -17.00 -6.66
N GLU A 213 11.77 -16.66 -7.66
CA GLU A 213 11.95 -15.46 -8.47
C GLU A 213 11.92 -14.18 -7.62
N LEU A 214 11.06 -14.14 -6.59
CA LEU A 214 11.00 -13.03 -5.65
C LEU A 214 12.25 -12.96 -4.78
N LEU A 215 12.71 -14.10 -4.24
CA LEU A 215 13.92 -14.18 -3.41
C LEU A 215 15.15 -13.64 -4.12
N GLU A 216 15.34 -13.99 -5.40
CA GLU A 216 16.46 -13.52 -6.21
C GLU A 216 16.48 -11.98 -6.37
N ARG A 217 15.31 -11.36 -6.40
CA ARG A 217 15.12 -9.92 -6.59
C ARG A 217 14.96 -9.15 -5.29
N LEU A 218 14.76 -9.85 -4.17
CA LEU A 218 14.45 -9.27 -2.87
C LEU A 218 15.45 -8.17 -2.43
N PRO A 219 16.78 -8.29 -2.66
CA PRO A 219 17.70 -7.21 -2.34
C PRO A 219 17.38 -5.89 -3.06
N ALA A 220 16.96 -5.94 -4.33
CA ALA A 220 16.59 -4.76 -5.09
C ALA A 220 15.24 -4.18 -4.61
N PHE A 221 14.28 -5.03 -4.24
CA PHE A 221 13.03 -4.60 -3.61
C PHE A 221 13.27 -3.91 -2.27
N HIS A 222 14.06 -4.51 -1.38
CA HIS A 222 14.40 -3.92 -0.08
C HIS A 222 15.15 -2.59 -0.25
N ALA A 223 16.09 -2.48 -1.19
CA ALA A 223 16.78 -1.21 -1.47
C ALA A 223 15.83 -0.11 -1.96
N ARG A 224 14.84 -0.46 -2.80
CA ARG A 224 13.78 0.47 -3.21
C ARG A 224 12.86 0.86 -2.06
N ALA A 225 12.48 -0.10 -1.21
CA ALA A 225 11.67 0.15 -0.02
C ALA A 225 12.39 1.08 0.97
N GLU A 226 13.68 0.85 1.19
CA GLU A 226 14.53 1.70 2.03
C GLU A 226 14.62 3.12 1.46
N ARG A 227 14.82 3.28 0.14
CA ARG A 227 14.82 4.58 -0.53
C ARG A 227 13.48 5.30 -0.37
N LEU A 228 12.38 4.61 -0.64
CA LEU A 228 11.03 5.16 -0.47
C LEU A 228 10.80 5.63 0.96
N ASN A 229 11.16 4.78 1.93
CA ASN A 229 11.05 5.09 3.35
C ASN A 229 11.86 6.34 3.70
N ALA A 230 13.15 6.39 3.32
CA ALA A 230 14.00 7.54 3.61
C ALA A 230 13.42 8.84 3.04
N ASN A 231 13.01 8.82 1.75
CA ASN A 231 12.43 9.99 1.11
C ASN A 231 11.11 10.44 1.79
N LEU A 232 10.28 9.48 2.22
CA LEU A 232 9.05 9.78 2.96
C LEU A 232 9.38 10.41 4.33
N MET A 233 10.34 9.87 5.07
CA MET A 233 10.74 10.40 6.37
C MET A 233 11.31 11.83 6.25
N ASP A 234 12.12 12.09 5.22
CA ASP A 234 12.66 13.43 4.93
C ASP A 234 11.53 14.43 4.60
N LEU A 235 10.56 14.01 3.79
CA LEU A 235 9.38 14.81 3.47
C LEU A 235 8.55 15.14 4.73
N ILE A 236 8.38 14.17 5.63
CA ILE A 236 7.65 14.37 6.88
C ILE A 236 8.40 15.38 7.76
N ALA A 237 9.71 15.20 7.94
CA ALA A 237 10.53 16.06 8.79
C ALA A 237 10.51 17.53 8.32
N THR A 238 10.50 17.76 7.00
CA THR A 238 10.44 19.12 6.41
C THR A 238 9.05 19.76 6.47
N THR A 239 7.99 18.98 6.66
CA THR A 239 6.61 19.49 6.75
C THR A 239 6.21 19.84 8.19
N THR A 240 6.91 19.26 9.18
CA THR A 240 6.67 19.50 10.62
C THR A 240 7.52 20.63 11.22
N ALA A 241 8.47 21.17 10.45
CA ALA A 241 9.33 22.30 10.84
C ALA A 241 8.73 23.63 10.38
#